data_AF-A0A1E1K378-F1
#
_entry.id   AF-A0A1E1K378-F1
#
_cell.length_a   1.000
_cell.length_b   1.000
_cell.length_c   1.000
_cell.angle_alpha   90.00
_cell.angle_beta   90.00
_cell.angle_gamma   90.00
#
_symmetry.space_group_name_H-M   'P 1'
#
loop_
_entity.id
_entity.type
_entity.pdbx_description
1 polymer ?
#
loop_
_entity_poly.entity_id
_entity_poly.type
_entity_poly.pdbx_seq_one_letter_code
_entity_poly.pdbx_strand_id
1 'polypeptide(L)'
;MSMRCTRLIVKAMELRAPRVLTKDAKFLYSEIHGARIFGAFSDPELEDIWRRLQTFEILVLSLDRFFNDVLYTELLVDSVRRLTQIPSNTSLIEALRKRFTGVNQEDGLIKIQRTEDAFVHWEGNHADQIDYGI
;
A
#
# COMPACT_ATOMS: atom_id res chain seq x y z
N MET A 1 -10.66 -24.23 23.13
CA MET A 1 -10.33 -23.89 21.73
C MET A 1 -9.20 -22.86 21.77
N SER A 2 -7.96 -23.24 21.45
CA SER A 2 -6.82 -22.31 21.56
C SER A 2 -6.84 -21.32 20.40
N MET A 3 -6.93 -20.01 20.70
CA MET A 3 -6.98 -18.95 19.72
C MET A 3 -5.57 -18.74 19.16
N ARG A 4 -5.32 -19.20 17.93
CA ARG A 4 -3.99 -19.13 17.28
C ARG A 4 -3.59 -17.69 16.87
N CYS A 5 -4.53 -16.75 16.87
CA CYS A 5 -4.27 -15.34 16.62
C CYS A 5 -4.59 -14.54 17.90
N THR A 6 -3.61 -13.85 18.47
CA THR A 6 -3.75 -13.13 19.74
C THR A 6 -3.71 -11.62 19.52
N ARG A 7 -4.14 -10.86 20.52
CA ARG A 7 -4.04 -9.39 20.49
C ARG A 7 -2.59 -8.92 20.33
N LEU A 8 -1.62 -9.66 20.84
CA LEU A 8 -0.19 -9.38 20.69
C LEU A 8 0.24 -9.49 19.22
N ILE A 9 -0.23 -10.53 18.51
CA ILE A 9 0.01 -10.69 17.06
C ILE A 9 -0.57 -9.49 16.30
N VAL A 10 -1.82 -9.13 16.56
CA VAL A 10 -2.46 -7.97 15.93
C VAL A 10 -1.66 -6.68 16.18
N LYS A 11 -1.26 -6.44 17.42
CA LYS A 11 -0.51 -5.23 17.81
C LYS A 11 0.89 -5.16 17.19
N ALA A 12 1.53 -6.30 16.93
CA ALA A 12 2.80 -6.34 16.22
C ALA A 12 2.65 -6.04 14.72
N MET A 13 1.50 -6.40 14.14
CA MET A 13 1.23 -6.27 12.70
C MET A 13 0.66 -4.91 12.30
N GLU A 14 -0.19 -4.30 13.13
CA GLU A 14 -0.78 -3.00 12.79
C GLU A 14 0.26 -1.90 12.61
N LEU A 15 -0.07 -0.93 11.76
CA LEU A 15 0.77 0.20 11.38
C LEU A 15 2.10 -0.22 10.73
N ARG A 16 2.12 -1.40 10.08
CA ARG A 16 3.26 -1.93 9.32
C ARG A 16 2.89 -2.17 7.86
N ALA A 17 3.84 -1.91 6.97
CA ALA A 17 3.74 -2.19 5.53
C ALA A 17 4.94 -3.03 5.08
N PRO A 18 4.99 -4.34 5.39
CA PRO A 18 6.18 -5.17 5.18
C PRO A 18 6.62 -5.26 3.71
N ARG A 19 5.71 -5.14 2.74
CA ARG A 19 6.08 -5.16 1.33
C ARG A 19 6.74 -3.85 0.88
N VAL A 20 6.26 -2.72 1.40
CA VAL A 20 6.66 -1.38 0.95
C VAL A 20 7.85 -0.84 1.76
N LEU A 21 7.92 -1.16 3.06
CA LEU A 21 8.92 -0.62 3.96
C LEU A 21 9.85 -1.71 4.53
N THR A 22 11.11 -1.69 4.09
CA THR A 22 12.15 -2.64 4.51
C THR A 22 12.33 -2.72 6.04
N LYS A 23 12.14 -1.60 6.75
CA LYS A 23 12.19 -1.56 8.22
C LYS A 23 11.12 -2.44 8.85
N ASP A 24 9.90 -2.37 8.33
CA ASP A 24 8.77 -3.15 8.81
C ASP A 24 8.91 -4.63 8.45
N ALA A 25 9.42 -4.93 7.25
CA ALA A 25 9.77 -6.30 6.86
C ALA A 25 10.76 -6.93 7.83
N LYS A 26 11.88 -6.26 8.10
CA LYS A 26 12.91 -6.77 9.00
C LYS A 26 12.38 -7.00 10.41
N PHE A 27 11.58 -6.06 10.92
CA PHE A 27 10.93 -6.19 12.22
C PHE A 27 10.03 -7.43 12.27
N LEU A 28 9.07 -7.53 11.34
CA LEU A 28 8.12 -8.65 11.33
C LEU A 28 8.80 -10.00 11.08
N TYR A 29 9.78 -10.07 10.18
CA TYR A 29 10.56 -11.28 9.94
C TYR A 29 11.21 -11.80 11.23
N SER A 30 11.84 -10.91 12.00
CA SER A 30 12.50 -11.28 13.25
C SER A 30 11.52 -11.75 14.33
N GLU A 31 10.32 -11.15 14.39
CA GLU A 31 9.29 -11.54 15.35
C GLU A 31 8.63 -12.88 14.98
N ILE A 32 8.44 -13.15 13.68
CA ILE A 32 7.85 -14.39 13.15
C ILE A 32 8.83 -15.56 13.30
N HIS A 33 10.04 -15.45 12.77
CA HIS A 33 11.05 -16.53 12.85
C HIS A 33 11.64 -16.71 14.25
N GLY A 34 11.55 -15.69 15.09
CA GLY A 34 11.84 -15.80 16.52
C GLY A 34 10.71 -16.43 17.33
N ALA A 35 9.60 -16.85 16.70
CA ALA A 35 8.38 -17.39 17.33
C ALA A 35 7.79 -16.48 18.43
N ARG A 36 8.10 -15.18 18.41
CA ARG A 36 7.56 -14.18 19.36
C ARG A 36 6.12 -13.85 19.03
N ILE A 37 5.82 -13.82 17.74
CA ILE A 37 4.47 -13.80 17.19
C ILE A 37 4.25 -15.07 16.39
N PHE A 38 3.00 -15.54 16.32
CA PHE A 38 2.65 -16.82 15.69
C PHE A 38 3.34 -18.08 16.27
N GLY A 39 3.84 -18.06 17.51
CA GLY A 39 4.47 -19.25 18.13
C GLY A 39 3.57 -20.48 18.31
N ALA A 40 2.28 -20.38 18.00
CA ALA A 40 1.35 -21.53 17.94
C ALA A 40 1.38 -22.27 16.58
N PHE A 41 2.14 -21.77 15.61
CA PHE A 41 2.29 -22.33 14.28
C PHE A 41 3.64 -23.05 14.15
N SER A 42 3.70 -24.06 13.30
CA SER A 42 4.92 -24.78 12.94
C SER A 42 5.79 -23.98 11.97
N ASP A 43 7.08 -24.28 11.89
CA ASP A 43 8.01 -23.57 10.99
C ASP A 43 7.53 -23.49 9.52
N PRO A 44 6.95 -24.56 8.91
CA PRO A 44 6.40 -24.45 7.56
C PRO A 44 5.20 -23.51 7.46
N GLU A 45 4.36 -23.44 8.50
CA GLU A 45 3.24 -22.50 8.55
C GLU A 45 3.73 -21.05 8.73
N LEU A 46 4.80 -20.83 9.51
CA LEU A 46 5.42 -19.52 9.68
C LEU A 46 6.01 -18.99 8.36
N GLU A 47 6.66 -19.87 7.58
CA GLU A 47 7.17 -19.52 6.25
C GLU A 47 6.02 -19.15 5.29
N ASP A 48 4.91 -19.90 5.32
CA ASP A 48 3.73 -19.55 4.52
C ASP A 48 3.12 -18.20 4.93
N ILE A 49 3.00 -17.95 6.24
CA ILE A 49 2.52 -16.67 6.77
C ILE A 49 3.42 -15.53 6.30
N TRP A 50 4.74 -15.69 6.39
CA TRP A 50 5.70 -14.68 5.94
C TRP A 50 5.57 -14.41 4.45
N ARG A 51 5.56 -15.47 3.62
CA ARG A 51 5.38 -15.36 2.17
C ARG A 51 4.11 -14.61 1.80
N ARG A 52 2.99 -14.89 2.48
CA ARG A 52 1.71 -14.19 2.26
C ARG A 52 1.75 -12.75 2.73
N LEU A 53 2.45 -12.44 3.82
CA LEU A 53 2.59 -11.05 4.27
C LEU A 53 3.32 -10.17 3.26
N GLN A 54 4.29 -10.75 2.54
CA GLN A 54 5.01 -10.05 1.48
C GLN A 54 4.15 -9.75 0.24
N THR A 55 2.96 -10.33 0.08
CA THR A 55 2.08 -10.00 -1.05
C THR A 55 1.22 -8.77 -0.81
N PHE A 56 1.13 -8.26 0.42
CA PHE A 56 0.30 -7.11 0.75
C PHE A 56 1.08 -5.81 0.64
N GLU A 57 0.77 -5.01 -0.38
CA GLU A 57 1.35 -3.68 -0.63
C GLU A 57 0.70 -2.56 0.22
N ILE A 58 -0.16 -2.93 1.16
CA ILE A 58 -0.92 -1.98 1.97
C ILE A 58 -0.41 -1.93 3.40
N LEU A 59 -0.58 -0.75 4.02
CA LEU A 59 -0.44 -0.60 5.46
C LEU A 59 -1.51 -1.43 6.16
N VAL A 60 -1.10 -2.26 7.12
CA VAL A 60 -2.05 -2.92 8.02
C VAL A 60 -2.65 -1.87 8.95
N LEU A 61 -3.94 -1.55 8.78
CA LEU A 61 -4.62 -0.58 9.63
C LEU A 61 -4.71 -1.08 11.07
N SER A 62 -4.70 -0.16 12.02
CA SER A 62 -4.92 -0.54 13.42
C SER A 62 -6.39 -0.86 13.65
N LEU A 63 -6.66 -1.95 14.39
CA LEU A 63 -8.03 -2.27 14.80
C LEU A 63 -8.63 -1.22 15.75
N ASP A 64 -7.80 -0.53 16.53
CA ASP A 64 -8.30 0.48 17.47
C ASP A 64 -8.74 1.78 16.77
N ARG A 65 -8.19 2.05 15.58
CA ARG A 65 -8.58 3.17 14.73
C ARG A 65 -9.36 2.76 13.50
N PHE A 66 -9.58 1.46 13.27
CA PHE A 66 -10.08 0.94 12.00
C PHE A 66 -11.28 1.73 11.47
N PHE A 67 -12.31 1.96 12.30
CA PHE A 67 -13.49 2.72 11.87
C PHE A 67 -13.16 4.18 11.54
N ASN A 68 -12.31 4.83 12.34
CA ASN A 68 -11.88 6.20 12.07
C ASN A 68 -11.02 6.28 10.80
N ASP A 69 -10.12 5.32 10.59
CA ASP A 69 -9.25 5.24 9.43
C ASP A 69 -10.06 4.97 8.15
N VAL A 70 -11.08 4.10 8.23
CA VAL A 70 -12.03 3.85 7.13
C VAL A 70 -12.81 5.12 6.81
N LEU A 71 -13.44 5.76 7.80
CA LEU A 71 -14.19 7.01 7.59
C LEU A 71 -13.31 8.12 7.01
N TYR A 72 -12.08 8.25 7.50
CA TYR A 72 -11.12 9.21 6.97
C TYR A 72 -10.76 8.90 5.51
N THR A 73 -10.53 7.63 5.18
CA THR A 73 -10.21 7.20 3.81
C THR A 73 -11.39 7.42 2.86
N GLU A 74 -12.61 7.15 3.30
CA GLU A 74 -13.84 7.43 2.53
C GLU A 74 -13.96 8.92 2.21
N LEU A 75 -13.72 9.80 3.20
CA LEU A 75 -13.74 11.25 2.99
C LEU A 75 -12.67 11.72 1.99
N LEU A 76 -11.47 11.13 2.02
CA LEU A 76 -10.43 11.41 1.03
C LEU A 76 -10.86 10.95 -0.38
N VAL A 77 -11.38 9.74 -0.51
CA VAL A 77 -11.88 9.20 -1.78
C VAL A 77 -12.98 10.11 -2.36
N ASP A 78 -13.94 10.52 -1.54
CA ASP A 78 -15.02 11.42 -1.95
C ASP A 78 -14.49 12.80 -2.37
N SER A 79 -13.51 13.33 -1.64
CA SER A 79 -12.86 14.60 -1.98
C SER A 79 -12.18 14.53 -3.34
N VAL A 80 -11.40 13.47 -3.60
CA VAL A 80 -10.74 13.26 -4.90
C VAL A 80 -11.78 13.07 -6.00
N ARG A 81 -12.86 12.32 -5.77
CA ARG A 81 -13.96 12.17 -6.75
C ARG A 81 -14.59 13.50 -7.12
N ARG A 82 -14.84 14.38 -6.15
CA ARG A 82 -15.38 15.73 -6.40
C ARG A 82 -14.41 16.60 -7.19
N LEU A 83 -13.13 16.58 -6.83
CA LEU A 83 -12.10 17.36 -7.53
C LEU A 83 -11.93 16.92 -8.99
N THR A 84 -11.98 15.62 -9.23
CA THR A 84 -11.72 15.00 -10.54
C THR A 84 -12.98 14.80 -11.38
N GLN A 85 -14.16 15.03 -10.78
CA GLN A 85 -15.49 14.81 -11.36
C GLN A 85 -15.70 13.35 -11.82
N ILE A 86 -15.09 12.39 -11.10
CA ILE A 86 -15.20 10.96 -11.42
C ILE A 86 -16.48 10.38 -10.76
N PRO A 87 -17.39 9.76 -11.54
CA PRO A 87 -18.61 9.14 -11.01
C PRO A 87 -18.34 8.05 -9.95
N SER A 88 -19.21 7.96 -8.94
CA SER A 88 -19.07 7.02 -7.82
C SER A 88 -19.07 5.55 -8.23
N ASN A 89 -19.73 5.20 -9.33
CA ASN A 89 -19.79 3.84 -9.90
C ASN A 89 -18.53 3.44 -10.68
N THR A 90 -17.52 4.32 -10.76
CA THR A 90 -16.27 4.05 -11.48
C THR A 90 -15.12 3.84 -10.49
N SER A 91 -14.23 2.89 -10.80
CA SER A 91 -12.96 2.71 -10.09
C SER A 91 -12.13 3.99 -10.17
N LEU A 92 -11.86 4.61 -9.01
CA LEU A 92 -11.14 5.87 -8.95
C LEU A 92 -9.71 5.70 -9.49
N ILE A 93 -9.03 4.61 -9.13
CA ILE A 93 -7.65 4.35 -9.57
C ILE A 93 -7.57 4.13 -11.09
N GLU A 94 -8.50 3.41 -11.69
CA GLU A 94 -8.53 3.20 -13.15
C GLU A 94 -8.86 4.50 -13.89
N ALA A 95 -9.81 5.28 -13.38
CA ALA A 95 -10.19 6.55 -13.98
C ALA A 95 -9.06 7.58 -13.90
N LEU A 96 -8.36 7.65 -12.77
CA LEU A 96 -7.16 8.49 -12.61
C LEU A 96 -6.05 8.04 -13.55
N ARG A 97 -5.72 6.74 -13.57
CA ARG A 97 -4.72 6.19 -14.50
C ARG A 97 -5.06 6.55 -15.95
N LYS A 98 -6.29 6.32 -16.38
CA LYS A 98 -6.73 6.66 -17.74
C LYS A 98 -6.59 8.15 -18.05
N ARG A 99 -6.84 9.02 -17.07
CA ARG A 99 -6.86 10.48 -17.27
C ARG A 99 -5.48 11.11 -17.26
N PHE A 100 -4.53 10.56 -16.51
CA PHE A 100 -3.21 11.16 -16.29
C PHE A 100 -2.06 10.36 -16.90
N THR A 101 -2.26 9.09 -17.30
CA THR A 101 -1.19 8.34 -17.98
C THR A 101 -1.07 8.76 -19.45
N GLY A 102 0.15 9.05 -19.92
CA GLY A 102 0.45 9.35 -21.32
C GLY A 102 0.04 10.75 -21.80
N VAL A 103 -0.56 11.59 -20.95
CA VAL A 103 -0.98 12.95 -21.31
C VAL A 103 0.22 13.89 -21.22
N ASN A 104 0.58 14.57 -22.32
CA ASN A 104 1.75 15.44 -22.42
C ASN A 104 3.10 14.75 -22.12
N GLN A 105 3.20 13.45 -22.42
CA GLN A 105 4.42 12.66 -22.26
C GLN A 105 5.13 12.49 -23.62
N GLU A 106 6.46 12.45 -23.61
CA GLU A 106 7.29 12.16 -24.78
C GLU A 106 7.65 10.67 -24.79
N ASP A 107 7.74 10.05 -25.97
CA ASP A 107 8.05 8.63 -26.08
C ASP A 107 9.45 8.32 -25.53
N GLY A 108 9.55 7.34 -24.64
CA GLY A 108 10.79 6.99 -23.92
C GLY A 108 11.15 7.89 -22.72
N LEU A 109 10.34 8.91 -22.42
CA LEU A 109 10.52 9.79 -21.26
C LEU A 109 9.28 9.81 -20.36
N ILE A 110 9.50 10.07 -19.06
CA ILE A 110 8.46 10.28 -18.06
C ILE A 110 8.66 11.64 -17.40
N LYS A 111 7.60 12.45 -17.39
CA LYS A 111 7.55 13.74 -16.73
C LYS A 111 7.11 13.56 -15.28
N ILE A 112 7.95 13.96 -14.34
CA ILE A 112 7.72 13.86 -12.89
C ILE A 112 7.60 15.27 -12.30
N GLN A 113 6.61 15.48 -11.43
CA GLN A 113 6.52 16.71 -10.64
C GLN A 113 7.51 16.66 -9.47
N ARG A 114 8.43 17.62 -9.38
CA ARG A 114 9.34 17.75 -8.23
C ARG A 114 8.84 18.74 -7.18
N THR A 115 8.20 19.82 -7.64
CA THR A 115 7.60 20.87 -6.80
C THR A 115 6.27 21.28 -7.43
N GLU A 116 5.49 22.12 -6.75
CA GLU A 116 4.21 22.60 -7.27
C GLU A 116 4.29 23.19 -8.69
N ASP A 117 5.44 23.76 -9.05
CA ASP A 117 5.70 24.46 -10.30
C ASP A 117 6.83 23.87 -11.17
N ALA A 118 7.59 22.87 -10.68
CA ALA A 118 8.73 22.30 -11.40
C ALA A 118 8.52 20.84 -11.82
N PHE A 119 8.90 20.56 -13.06
CA PHE A 119 8.81 19.25 -13.70
C PHE A 119 10.18 18.81 -14.24
N VAL A 120 10.48 17.53 -14.13
CA VAL A 120 11.71 16.92 -14.68
C VAL A 120 11.33 15.75 -15.59
N HIS A 121 12.15 15.50 -16.61
CA HIS A 121 11.98 14.35 -17.50
C HIS A 121 13.06 13.31 -17.21
N TRP A 122 12.66 12.06 -17.03
CA TRP A 122 13.54 10.90 -16.86
C TRP A 122 13.29 9.88 -17.97
N GLU A 123 14.32 9.09 -18.32
CA GLU A 123 14.11 7.92 -19.18
C GLU A 123 13.20 6.91 -18.48
N GLY A 124 12.19 6.42 -19.18
CA GLY A 124 11.24 5.46 -18.63
C GLY A 124 10.20 5.03 -19.63
N ASN A 125 9.51 3.94 -19.32
CA ASN A 125 8.48 3.37 -20.16
C ASN A 125 7.08 3.69 -19.64
N HIS A 126 6.05 3.21 -20.33
CA HIS A 126 4.66 3.45 -19.96
C HIS A 126 4.28 2.93 -18.56
N ALA A 127 4.90 1.84 -18.08
CA ALA A 127 4.65 1.38 -16.71
C ALA A 127 5.21 2.36 -15.68
N ASP A 128 6.40 2.92 -15.93
CA ASP A 128 7.01 3.93 -15.07
C ASP A 128 6.18 5.23 -15.02
N GLN A 129 5.46 5.57 -16.09
CA GLN A 129 4.52 6.71 -16.10
C GLN A 129 3.34 6.52 -15.14
N ILE A 130 2.87 5.29 -14.92
CA ILE A 130 1.75 5.02 -14.00
C ILE A 130 2.18 5.23 -12.55
N ASP A 131 3.43 4.90 -12.25
CA ASP A 131 3.95 4.91 -10.88
C ASP A 131 4.55 6.26 -10.48
N TYR A 132 5.13 6.99 -11.42
CA TYR A 132 5.89 8.23 -11.14
C TYR A 132 5.44 9.44 -11.97
N GLY A 133 4.75 9.20 -13.09
CA GLY A 133 4.32 10.22 -14.03
C GLY A 133 3.05 10.95 -13.59
N ILE A 134 2.82 12.10 -14.23
CA ILE A 134 1.66 12.98 -14.07
C ILE A 134 1.18 13.48 -15.44
#